data_AF-A0A9P6VR29-F1
#
_entry.id   AF-A0A9P6VR29-F1
#
_cell.length_a   1.000
_cell.length_b   1.000
_cell.length_c   1.000
_cell.angle_alpha   90.00
_cell.angle_beta   90.00
_cell.angle_gamma   90.00
#
_symmetry.space_group_name_H-M   'P 1'
#
loop_
_entity.id
_entity.type
_entity.pdbx_description
1 polymer ?
#
loop_
_entity_poly.entity_id
_entity_poly.type
_entity_poly.pdbx_seq_one_letter_code
_entity_poly.pdbx_strand_id
1 'polypeptide(L)'
;MPPELRKRKAPAVEPATAPPAKKKGPVAKAVAKVKEAVTGSPKAAETNGSSSQVVVGQTITLDGFGGEVETNDGLKTTLQKLVDESTAGVVLFTYPKASTPGCTTQACSFRDAHADFTGTGFAVYGLSKDSPKANTSFKTNKNLPYTLLCDPGATLISAIGLKKAPASTTRGVFVIDKSGKILAAEPGSPTGTLETAKKVTGGYGSAAAAQEPVVNGANGAAKEDVAQAETAAQVADTAEKIDSNEGKSEI
;
A
#
# COMPACT_ATOMS: atom_id res chain seq x y z
N MET A 1 49.62 40.28 -29.82
CA MET A 1 50.06 38.87 -29.98
C MET A 1 49.19 37.99 -29.10
N PRO A 2 48.66 36.86 -29.59
CA PRO A 2 47.83 35.95 -28.78
C PRO A 2 48.68 35.09 -27.83
N PRO A 3 48.14 34.61 -26.69
CA PRO A 3 48.86 33.79 -25.73
C PRO A 3 49.07 32.34 -26.19
N GLU A 4 50.25 31.77 -25.94
CA GLU A 4 50.61 30.40 -26.32
C GLU A 4 49.89 29.31 -25.50
N LEU A 5 49.29 28.34 -26.19
CA LEU A 5 48.75 27.11 -25.61
C LEU A 5 49.81 26.01 -25.53
N ARG A 6 50.41 25.79 -24.35
CA ARG A 6 51.38 24.70 -24.14
C ARG A 6 50.70 23.34 -23.96
N LYS A 7 50.59 22.60 -25.06
CA LYS A 7 50.23 21.17 -25.09
C LYS A 7 51.29 20.35 -24.33
N ARG A 8 50.89 19.51 -23.37
CA ARG A 8 51.77 18.47 -22.80
C ARG A 8 51.65 17.17 -23.60
N LYS A 9 52.79 16.52 -23.82
CA LYS A 9 52.98 15.34 -24.67
C LYS A 9 52.80 14.05 -23.85
N ALA A 10 52.05 13.08 -24.39
CA ALA A 10 52.04 11.72 -23.85
C ALA A 10 53.27 10.93 -24.36
N PRO A 11 53.92 10.10 -23.52
CA PRO A 11 54.92 9.13 -23.97
C PRO A 11 54.25 7.88 -24.56
N ALA A 12 54.95 7.20 -25.47
CA ALA A 12 54.55 5.96 -26.16
C ALA A 12 55.72 4.94 -26.14
N VAL A 13 55.58 3.83 -26.90
CA VAL A 13 56.53 2.67 -27.06
C VAL A 13 56.21 1.52 -26.06
N GLU A 14 55.47 0.44 -26.37
CA GLU A 14 55.63 -0.69 -27.34
C GLU A 14 56.32 -1.95 -26.71
N PRO A 15 56.26 -3.18 -27.29
CA PRO A 15 55.17 -3.87 -28.00
C PRO A 15 54.94 -5.32 -27.46
N ALA A 16 54.16 -6.16 -28.17
CA ALA A 16 53.65 -7.46 -27.71
C ALA A 16 54.43 -8.73 -28.15
N THR A 17 54.30 -9.83 -27.40
CA THR A 17 54.61 -11.22 -27.80
C THR A 17 53.58 -12.22 -27.25
N ALA A 18 53.27 -13.29 -28.01
CA ALA A 18 52.38 -14.40 -27.65
C ALA A 18 53.18 -15.71 -27.44
N PRO A 19 52.63 -16.74 -26.76
CA PRO A 19 52.22 -17.99 -27.45
C PRO A 19 51.08 -18.79 -26.70
N PRO A 20 50.83 -20.11 -26.91
CA PRO A 20 50.13 -20.72 -28.05
C PRO A 20 48.90 -21.59 -27.61
N ALA A 21 48.45 -22.57 -28.42
CA ALA A 21 47.07 -23.12 -28.38
C ALA A 21 46.88 -24.64 -28.12
N LYS A 22 45.67 -24.99 -27.61
CA LYS A 22 44.85 -26.23 -27.86
C LYS A 22 45.36 -27.64 -27.43
N LYS A 23 44.62 -28.35 -26.54
CA LYS A 23 43.62 -29.46 -26.85
C LYS A 23 43.18 -30.38 -25.67
N LYS A 24 41.92 -30.87 -25.76
CA LYS A 24 41.27 -32.08 -25.16
C LYS A 24 40.86 -32.06 -23.65
N GLY A 25 39.61 -32.52 -23.36
CA GLY A 25 39.01 -32.74 -22.01
C GLY A 25 38.94 -34.24 -21.64
N PRO A 26 37.91 -34.80 -20.92
CA PRO A 26 36.65 -34.23 -20.39
C PRO A 26 36.35 -34.62 -18.88
N VAL A 27 35.06 -34.75 -18.50
CA VAL A 27 34.39 -35.38 -17.31
C VAL A 27 34.33 -34.74 -15.88
N ALA A 28 33.08 -34.37 -15.50
CA ALA A 28 32.26 -34.83 -14.34
C ALA A 28 32.49 -34.41 -12.84
N LYS A 29 31.43 -33.74 -12.31
CA LYS A 29 30.65 -33.99 -11.05
C LYS A 29 31.22 -33.76 -9.61
N ALA A 30 30.26 -33.37 -8.73
CA ALA A 30 30.23 -33.35 -7.25
C ALA A 30 31.09 -32.25 -6.54
N VAL A 31 30.64 -31.37 -5.61
CA VAL A 31 29.56 -31.27 -4.58
C VAL A 31 30.05 -31.50 -3.14
N ALA A 32 29.59 -30.66 -2.19
CA ALA A 32 29.71 -30.72 -0.72
C ALA A 32 31.10 -30.35 -0.11
N LYS A 33 31.22 -29.75 1.09
CA LYS A 33 30.26 -29.21 2.08
C LYS A 33 31.00 -28.50 3.22
N VAL A 34 30.53 -27.32 3.67
CA VAL A 34 30.77 -26.80 5.03
C VAL A 34 29.45 -26.27 5.60
N LYS A 35 29.05 -26.83 6.74
CA LYS A 35 28.10 -26.28 7.73
C LYS A 35 29.00 -25.84 8.94
N GLU A 36 28.61 -25.04 9.93
CA GLU A 36 27.28 -24.62 10.40
C GLU A 36 27.45 -23.40 11.36
N ALA A 37 26.34 -22.99 12.03
CA ALA A 37 26.27 -22.08 13.19
C ALA A 37 26.32 -20.55 12.97
N VAL A 38 25.15 -19.91 12.92
CA VAL A 38 24.60 -19.19 14.09
C VAL A 38 23.06 -19.08 13.98
N THR A 39 22.42 -19.36 15.10
CA THR A 39 20.99 -19.38 15.45
C THR A 39 20.11 -18.22 14.95
N GLY A 40 18.82 -18.47 14.67
CA GLY A 40 17.79 -17.48 15.03
C GLY A 40 16.54 -17.26 14.17
N SER A 41 16.29 -17.98 13.06
CA SER A 41 15.05 -17.73 12.27
C SER A 41 13.83 -18.46 12.84
N PRO A 42 12.72 -17.76 13.19
CA PRO A 42 11.45 -18.43 13.42
C PRO A 42 10.93 -19.02 12.11
N LYS A 43 10.92 -20.35 12.10
CA LYS A 43 10.23 -21.27 11.17
C LYS A 43 9.09 -20.60 10.39
N ALA A 44 9.33 -20.30 9.12
CA ALA A 44 8.26 -19.98 8.17
C ALA A 44 7.33 -21.20 8.11
N ALA A 45 6.09 -21.01 8.56
CA ALA A 45 5.07 -22.05 8.46
C ALA A 45 4.59 -22.14 7.02
N GLU A 46 5.07 -23.12 6.28
CA GLU A 46 4.44 -23.59 5.04
C GLU A 46 2.97 -23.93 5.36
N THR A 47 2.07 -23.04 4.96
CA THR A 47 0.63 -23.21 5.10
C THR A 47 -0.01 -22.98 3.74
N ASN A 48 -0.90 -23.90 3.33
CA ASN A 48 -1.36 -24.03 1.95
C ASN A 48 -2.08 -22.79 1.39
N GLY A 49 -1.36 -21.95 0.64
CA GLY A 49 -1.94 -21.00 -0.30
C GLY A 49 -2.15 -21.65 -1.67
N SER A 50 -3.20 -22.46 -1.81
CA SER A 50 -3.54 -23.09 -3.10
C SER A 50 -3.75 -22.02 -4.18
N SER A 51 -3.14 -22.21 -5.35
CA SER A 51 -3.14 -21.25 -6.45
C SER A 51 -4.47 -21.23 -7.22
N SER A 52 -5.58 -21.06 -6.52
CA SER A 52 -6.88 -20.80 -7.13
C SER A 52 -6.91 -19.35 -7.61
N GLN A 53 -7.01 -19.18 -8.93
CA GLN A 53 -7.15 -17.90 -9.59
C GLN A 53 -8.25 -17.07 -8.93
N VAL A 54 -7.91 -15.86 -8.50
CA VAL A 54 -8.84 -14.91 -7.87
C VAL A 54 -9.97 -14.57 -8.85
N VAL A 55 -11.21 -14.89 -8.46
CA VAL A 55 -12.40 -14.66 -9.29
C VAL A 55 -13.14 -13.42 -8.79
N VAL A 56 -13.38 -12.46 -9.68
CA VAL A 56 -14.21 -11.29 -9.38
C VAL A 56 -15.63 -11.72 -9.02
N GLY A 57 -16.15 -11.22 -7.91
CA GLY A 57 -17.45 -11.58 -7.34
C GLY A 57 -17.39 -12.66 -6.26
N GLN A 58 -16.29 -13.39 -6.12
CA GLN A 58 -16.10 -14.40 -5.07
C GLN A 58 -15.74 -13.74 -3.72
N THR A 59 -16.22 -14.31 -2.62
CA THR A 59 -15.75 -14.01 -1.26
C THR A 59 -14.59 -14.94 -0.88
N ILE A 60 -13.50 -14.36 -0.38
CA ILE A 60 -12.33 -15.11 0.10
C ILE A 60 -12.22 -15.07 1.62
N THR A 61 -11.69 -16.14 2.21
CA THR A 61 -11.24 -16.14 3.60
C THR A 61 -10.02 -15.23 3.71
N LEU A 62 -10.12 -14.17 4.52
CA LEU A 62 -9.03 -13.19 4.70
C LEU A 62 -7.89 -13.72 5.61
N ASP A 63 -8.20 -14.67 6.49
CA ASP A 63 -7.23 -15.31 7.39
C ASP A 63 -6.12 -16.00 6.58
N GLY A 64 -4.87 -15.65 6.86
CA GLY A 64 -3.69 -16.15 6.15
C GLY A 64 -3.56 -15.75 4.66
N PHE A 65 -4.53 -15.06 4.06
CA PHE A 65 -4.50 -14.77 2.62
C PHE A 65 -3.35 -13.84 2.24
N GLY A 66 -2.48 -14.31 1.35
CA GLY A 66 -1.29 -13.58 0.92
C GLY A 66 -0.16 -13.49 1.96
N GLY A 67 -0.34 -14.07 3.15
CA GLY A 67 0.64 -14.01 4.23
C GLY A 67 0.83 -12.62 4.83
N GLU A 68 1.98 -12.43 5.47
CA GLU A 68 2.37 -11.17 6.10
C GLU A 68 3.12 -10.27 5.10
N VAL A 69 2.79 -8.99 5.08
CA VAL A 69 3.48 -7.94 4.31
C VAL A 69 3.89 -6.80 5.25
N GLU A 70 4.83 -5.96 4.84
CA GLU A 70 5.31 -4.85 5.66
C GLU A 70 4.87 -3.51 5.06
N THR A 71 4.55 -2.52 5.90
CA THR A 71 4.30 -1.14 5.44
C THR A 71 5.62 -0.42 5.12
N ASN A 72 5.55 0.70 4.42
CA ASN A 72 6.72 1.56 4.18
C ASN A 72 7.39 2.07 5.48
N ASP A 73 6.65 2.06 6.59
CA ASP A 73 7.08 2.45 7.92
C ASP A 73 7.67 1.29 8.74
N GLY A 74 7.78 0.08 8.16
CA GLY A 74 8.37 -1.10 8.80
C GLY A 74 7.40 -1.89 9.68
N LEU A 75 6.10 -1.58 9.66
CA LEU A 75 5.08 -2.31 10.43
C LEU A 75 4.55 -3.50 9.64
N LYS A 76 4.61 -4.69 10.24
CA LYS A 76 3.99 -5.93 9.72
C LYS A 76 2.46 -5.83 9.75
N THR A 77 1.83 -6.31 8.68
CA THR A 77 0.37 -6.31 8.49
C THR A 77 -0.06 -7.45 7.57
N THR A 78 -1.36 -7.72 7.50
CA THR A 78 -1.98 -8.75 6.63
C THR A 78 -3.13 -8.12 5.84
N LEU A 79 -3.59 -8.76 4.77
CA LEU A 79 -4.75 -8.25 4.03
C LEU A 79 -5.98 -8.11 4.93
N GLN A 80 -6.22 -9.09 5.81
CA GLN A 80 -7.28 -9.04 6.82
C GLN A 80 -7.22 -7.75 7.64
N LYS A 81 -6.07 -7.46 8.28
CA LYS A 81 -5.93 -6.27 9.13
C LYS A 81 -6.21 -4.97 8.37
N LEU A 82 -5.77 -4.86 7.11
CA LEU A 82 -6.04 -3.67 6.28
C LEU A 82 -7.53 -3.53 5.92
N VAL A 83 -8.23 -4.65 5.72
CA VAL A 83 -9.69 -4.66 5.53
C VAL A 83 -10.40 -4.31 6.84
N ASP A 84 -9.95 -4.83 7.98
CA ASP A 84 -10.48 -4.54 9.32
C ASP A 84 -10.31 -3.06 9.73
N GLU A 85 -9.20 -2.43 9.33
CA GLU A 85 -8.95 -0.99 9.53
C GLU A 85 -9.74 -0.08 8.56
N SER A 86 -10.22 -0.61 7.42
CA SER A 86 -11.00 0.15 6.43
C SER A 86 -12.49 0.24 6.76
N THR A 87 -13.21 1.24 6.22
CA THR A 87 -14.67 1.36 6.43
C THR A 87 -15.46 0.46 5.48
N ALA A 88 -15.28 0.62 4.17
CA ALA A 88 -16.02 -0.11 3.14
C ALA A 88 -15.19 -1.20 2.44
N GLY A 89 -13.85 -1.08 2.46
CA GLY A 89 -12.95 -2.02 1.82
C GLY A 89 -11.59 -1.43 1.45
N VAL A 90 -10.83 -2.20 0.67
CA VAL A 90 -9.44 -1.94 0.33
C VAL A 90 -9.23 -1.93 -1.18
N VAL A 91 -8.58 -0.88 -1.69
CA VAL A 91 -8.08 -0.75 -3.06
C VAL A 91 -6.57 -0.94 -3.05
N LEU A 92 -6.08 -2.02 -3.65
CA LEU A 92 -4.67 -2.36 -3.79
C LEU A 92 -4.24 -2.21 -5.25
N PHE A 93 -3.40 -1.24 -5.57
CA PHE A 93 -2.78 -1.15 -6.90
C PHE A 93 -1.35 -1.72 -6.86
N THR A 94 -1.04 -2.65 -7.76
CA THR A 94 0.31 -3.25 -7.83
C THR A 94 1.21 -2.51 -8.81
N TYR A 95 2.50 -2.43 -8.49
CA TYR A 95 3.49 -1.86 -9.40
C TYR A 95 4.83 -2.64 -9.41
N PRO A 96 5.51 -2.74 -10.57
CA PRO A 96 6.79 -3.46 -10.69
C PRO A 96 7.95 -2.90 -9.86
N LYS A 97 8.06 -1.57 -9.78
CA LYS A 97 9.17 -0.88 -9.11
C LYS A 97 8.86 0.59 -8.80
N ALA A 98 9.07 1.01 -7.56
CA ALA A 98 8.93 2.38 -7.07
C ALA A 98 9.78 3.39 -7.87
N SER A 99 9.34 4.66 -7.91
CA SER A 99 10.05 5.78 -8.56
C SER A 99 10.37 5.63 -10.06
N THR A 100 9.85 4.62 -10.75
CA THR A 100 9.94 4.51 -12.23
C THR A 100 8.82 5.31 -12.90
N PRO A 101 8.97 5.76 -14.17
CA PRO A 101 8.00 6.69 -14.79
C PRO A 101 6.55 6.19 -14.77
N GLY A 102 6.26 5.00 -15.30
CA GLY A 102 4.90 4.46 -15.34
C GLY A 102 4.29 4.15 -13.97
N CYS A 103 5.12 3.81 -12.96
CA CYS A 103 4.65 3.63 -11.58
C CYS A 103 4.41 4.97 -10.87
N THR A 104 5.21 5.98 -11.21
CA THR A 104 5.01 7.36 -10.75
C THR A 104 3.71 7.92 -11.29
N THR A 105 3.42 7.75 -12.58
CA THR A 105 2.12 8.13 -13.17
C THR A 105 0.97 7.47 -12.42
N GLN A 106 0.98 6.13 -12.29
CA GLN A 106 -0.07 5.39 -11.59
C GLN A 106 -0.28 5.91 -10.15
N ALA A 107 0.78 6.01 -9.35
CA ALA A 107 0.69 6.47 -7.97
C ALA A 107 0.21 7.92 -7.87
N CYS A 108 0.68 8.83 -8.73
CA CYS A 108 0.16 10.18 -8.77
C CYS A 108 -1.33 10.22 -9.15
N SER A 109 -1.78 9.42 -10.12
CA SER A 109 -3.20 9.30 -10.47
C SER A 109 -4.07 8.80 -9.29
N PHE A 110 -3.58 7.84 -8.49
CA PHE A 110 -4.27 7.40 -7.26
C PHE A 110 -4.25 8.44 -6.13
N ARG A 111 -3.16 9.22 -6.00
CA ARG A 111 -3.11 10.38 -5.07
C ARG A 111 -4.13 11.43 -5.46
N ASP A 112 -4.17 11.81 -6.73
CA ASP A 112 -5.01 12.89 -7.24
C ASP A 112 -6.51 12.52 -7.14
N ALA A 113 -6.83 11.22 -7.14
CA ALA A 113 -8.16 10.65 -6.93
C ALA A 113 -8.42 10.15 -5.48
N HIS A 114 -7.51 10.38 -4.52
CA HIS A 114 -7.60 9.75 -3.19
C HIS A 114 -8.87 10.12 -2.42
N ALA A 115 -9.37 11.34 -2.61
CA ALA A 115 -10.62 11.82 -2.02
C ALA A 115 -11.84 10.99 -2.49
N ASP A 116 -11.85 10.53 -3.74
CA ASP A 116 -12.97 9.74 -4.31
C ASP A 116 -13.09 8.37 -3.63
N PHE A 117 -11.95 7.76 -3.27
CA PHE A 117 -11.91 6.48 -2.56
C PHE A 117 -12.23 6.64 -1.08
N THR A 118 -11.61 7.61 -0.40
CA THR A 118 -11.86 7.86 1.03
C THR A 118 -13.30 8.33 1.28
N GLY A 119 -13.89 9.12 0.37
CA GLY A 119 -15.30 9.52 0.42
C GLY A 119 -16.30 8.36 0.20
N THR A 120 -15.86 7.23 -0.36
CA THR A 120 -16.65 5.98 -0.45
C THR A 120 -16.29 4.97 0.66
N GLY A 121 -15.45 5.36 1.63
CA GLY A 121 -14.99 4.50 2.73
C GLY A 121 -13.89 3.49 2.35
N PHE A 122 -13.35 3.56 1.13
CA PHE A 122 -12.27 2.69 0.68
C PHE A 122 -10.89 3.23 1.06
N ALA A 123 -10.06 2.38 1.66
CA ALA A 123 -8.66 2.67 1.91
C ALA A 123 -7.80 2.26 0.71
N VAL A 124 -6.95 3.18 0.23
CA VAL A 124 -6.04 2.94 -0.91
C VAL A 124 -4.67 2.50 -0.39
N TYR A 125 -4.06 1.52 -1.05
CA TYR A 125 -2.69 1.07 -0.78
C TYR A 125 -1.96 0.74 -2.09
N GLY A 126 -0.68 1.09 -2.17
CA GLY A 126 0.18 0.67 -3.27
C GLY A 126 1.05 -0.53 -2.88
N LEU A 127 1.07 -1.60 -3.68
CA LEU A 127 1.75 -2.86 -3.37
C LEU A 127 2.90 -3.16 -4.35
N SER A 128 4.09 -3.45 -3.82
CA SER A 128 5.26 -3.85 -4.62
C SER A 128 6.23 -4.72 -3.83
N LYS A 129 7.28 -5.20 -4.51
CA LYS A 129 8.39 -5.94 -3.90
C LYS A 129 9.52 -5.04 -3.39
N ASP A 130 9.36 -3.72 -3.49
CA ASP A 130 10.37 -2.76 -3.04
C ASP A 130 10.49 -2.77 -1.51
N SER A 131 11.64 -2.36 -0.99
CA SER A 131 11.88 -2.29 0.46
C SER A 131 11.18 -1.08 1.10
N PRO A 132 10.94 -1.10 2.43
CA PRO A 132 10.31 0.02 3.14
C PRO A 132 11.02 1.35 2.89
N LYS A 133 12.37 1.35 2.87
CA LYS A 133 13.18 2.54 2.57
C LYS A 133 12.92 3.08 1.15
N ALA A 134 12.79 2.21 0.16
CA ALA A 134 12.50 2.63 -1.22
C ALA A 134 11.07 3.18 -1.35
N ASN A 135 10.09 2.52 -0.72
CA ASN A 135 8.70 2.97 -0.71
C ASN A 135 8.50 4.25 0.09
N THR A 136 9.10 4.42 1.27
CA THR A 136 9.06 5.68 2.03
C THR A 136 9.70 6.82 1.24
N SER A 137 10.83 6.59 0.57
CA SER A 137 11.42 7.60 -0.33
C SER A 137 10.47 7.99 -1.46
N PHE A 138 9.77 7.02 -2.05
CA PHE A 138 8.81 7.25 -3.14
C PHE A 138 7.54 7.99 -2.66
N LYS A 139 6.98 7.60 -1.51
CA LYS A 139 5.85 8.24 -0.83
C LYS A 139 6.15 9.71 -0.55
N THR A 140 7.29 10.01 0.06
CA THR A 140 7.74 11.38 0.35
C THR A 140 7.96 12.18 -0.93
N ASN A 141 8.74 11.65 -1.89
CA ASN A 141 9.08 12.37 -3.14
C ASN A 141 7.89 12.64 -4.07
N LYS A 142 6.74 11.98 -3.86
CA LYS A 142 5.52 12.17 -4.66
C LYS A 142 4.31 12.66 -3.84
N ASN A 143 4.53 12.93 -2.55
CA ASN A 143 3.51 13.35 -1.59
C ASN A 143 2.27 12.43 -1.64
N LEU A 144 2.47 11.11 -1.51
CA LEU A 144 1.38 10.14 -1.56
C LEU A 144 0.68 10.07 -0.19
N PRO A 145 -0.65 10.33 -0.10
CA PRO A 145 -1.40 10.44 1.16
C PRO A 145 -1.71 9.07 1.80
N TYR A 146 -1.44 7.98 1.10
CA TYR A 146 -1.75 6.62 1.50
C TYR A 146 -0.48 5.81 1.84
N THR A 147 -0.65 4.61 2.37
CA THR A 147 0.44 3.71 2.76
C THR A 147 0.87 2.84 1.58
N LEU A 148 2.18 2.57 1.50
CA LEU A 148 2.76 1.64 0.53
C LEU A 148 3.15 0.34 1.24
N LEU A 149 2.82 -0.79 0.63
CA LEU A 149 3.10 -2.13 1.12
C LEU A 149 4.29 -2.74 0.38
N CYS A 150 5.13 -3.40 1.17
CA CYS A 150 6.37 -4.05 0.82
C CYS A 150 6.18 -5.56 0.98
N ASP A 151 6.09 -6.25 -0.14
CA ASP A 151 5.94 -7.71 -0.24
C ASP A 151 7.18 -8.28 -0.97
N PRO A 152 8.35 -8.35 -0.30
CA PRO A 152 9.59 -8.83 -0.94
C PRO A 152 9.49 -10.31 -1.38
N GLY A 153 8.72 -11.13 -0.66
CA GLY A 153 8.41 -12.51 -1.02
C GLY A 153 7.48 -12.65 -2.24
N ALA A 154 6.76 -11.58 -2.59
CA ALA A 154 5.64 -11.59 -3.52
C ALA A 154 4.55 -12.59 -3.10
N THR A 155 4.27 -12.77 -1.80
CA THR A 155 3.27 -13.72 -1.29
C THR A 155 1.86 -13.21 -1.56
N LEU A 156 1.55 -11.96 -1.17
CA LEU A 156 0.27 -11.32 -1.46
C LEU A 156 0.13 -11.04 -2.96
N ILE A 157 1.20 -10.60 -3.62
CA ILE A 157 1.24 -10.39 -5.08
C ILE A 157 0.98 -11.70 -5.85
N SER A 158 1.43 -12.86 -5.34
CA SER A 158 1.06 -14.17 -5.91
C SER A 158 -0.40 -14.51 -5.65
N ALA A 159 -0.86 -14.33 -4.41
CA ALA A 159 -2.21 -14.70 -4.00
C ALA A 159 -3.29 -13.92 -4.77
N ILE A 160 -3.07 -12.63 -5.08
CA ILE A 160 -3.98 -11.82 -5.90
C ILE A 160 -3.81 -12.04 -7.42
N GLY A 161 -2.99 -12.99 -7.86
CA GLY A 161 -2.79 -13.32 -9.29
C GLY A 161 -1.95 -12.31 -10.09
N LEU A 162 -1.37 -11.28 -9.45
CA LEU A 162 -0.64 -10.19 -10.12
C LEU A 162 0.89 -10.40 -10.15
N LYS A 163 1.35 -11.65 -10.11
CA LYS A 163 2.77 -12.02 -10.26
C LYS A 163 3.13 -12.34 -11.70
N LYS A 164 4.32 -11.91 -12.15
CA LYS A 164 4.89 -12.22 -13.47
C LYS A 164 6.17 -13.04 -13.32
N ALA A 165 6.19 -14.25 -13.88
CA ALA A 165 7.41 -15.05 -13.96
C ALA A 165 8.54 -14.31 -14.73
N PRO A 166 9.82 -14.49 -14.34
CA PRO A 166 10.31 -15.36 -13.26
C PRO A 166 10.29 -14.73 -11.86
N ALA A 167 10.23 -13.39 -11.71
CA ALA A 167 10.35 -12.75 -10.39
C ALA A 167 9.73 -11.34 -10.24
N SER A 168 8.93 -10.89 -11.22
CA SER A 168 8.42 -9.52 -11.31
C SER A 168 6.96 -9.39 -10.87
N THR A 169 6.50 -8.17 -10.67
CA THR A 169 5.10 -7.83 -10.35
C THR A 169 4.42 -7.31 -11.61
N THR A 170 3.24 -7.84 -11.93
CA THR A 170 2.36 -7.29 -12.96
C THR A 170 1.71 -6.02 -12.43
N ARG A 171 1.69 -4.95 -13.21
CA ARG A 171 0.89 -3.76 -12.87
C ARG A 171 -0.59 -4.10 -12.99
N GLY A 172 -1.36 -3.81 -11.96
CA GLY A 172 -2.78 -4.14 -11.89
C GLY A 172 -3.47 -3.48 -10.72
N VAL A 173 -4.73 -3.85 -10.52
CA VAL A 173 -5.54 -3.45 -9.38
C VAL A 173 -6.29 -4.65 -8.82
N PHE A 174 -6.37 -4.70 -7.51
CA PHE A 174 -7.17 -5.61 -6.72
C PHE A 174 -8.05 -4.78 -5.79
N VAL A 175 -9.35 -5.03 -5.77
CA VAL A 175 -10.30 -4.34 -4.89
C VAL A 175 -11.13 -5.39 -4.16
N ILE A 176 -11.25 -5.23 -2.85
CA ILE A 176 -11.99 -6.12 -1.96
C ILE A 176 -12.84 -5.29 -1.00
N ASP A 177 -14.07 -5.72 -0.73
CA ASP A 177 -14.93 -5.05 0.26
C ASP A 177 -14.72 -5.58 1.69
N LYS A 178 -15.38 -4.93 2.65
CA LYS A 178 -15.35 -5.28 4.07
C LYS A 178 -15.77 -6.73 4.36
N SER A 179 -16.61 -7.32 3.52
CA SER A 179 -17.07 -8.71 3.64
C SER A 179 -16.11 -9.73 3.02
N GLY A 180 -14.96 -9.29 2.50
CA GLY A 180 -13.98 -10.15 1.83
C GLY A 180 -14.36 -10.51 0.39
N LYS A 181 -15.32 -9.81 -0.23
CA LYS A 181 -15.74 -10.05 -1.61
C LYS A 181 -14.88 -9.27 -2.59
N ILE A 182 -14.31 -9.98 -3.56
CA ILE A 182 -13.47 -9.41 -4.62
C ILE A 182 -14.35 -8.64 -5.61
N LEU A 183 -13.98 -7.40 -5.90
CA LEU A 183 -14.69 -6.49 -6.82
C LEU A 183 -13.92 -6.28 -8.13
N ALA A 184 -12.58 -6.30 -8.05
CA ALA A 184 -11.70 -6.28 -9.21
C ALA A 184 -10.41 -7.05 -8.86
N ALA A 185 -9.81 -7.70 -9.86
CA ALA A 185 -8.52 -8.40 -9.74
C ALA A 185 -7.92 -8.55 -11.14
N GLU A 186 -7.39 -7.46 -11.71
CA GLU A 186 -6.95 -7.46 -13.11
C GLU A 186 -5.65 -6.67 -13.36
N PRO A 187 -4.82 -7.10 -14.33
CA PRO A 187 -3.67 -6.34 -14.79
C PRO A 187 -4.11 -5.13 -15.62
N GLY A 188 -3.35 -4.03 -15.59
CA GLY A 188 -3.75 -2.79 -16.26
C GLY A 188 -2.63 -1.80 -16.54
N SER A 189 -2.95 -0.78 -17.34
CA SER A 189 -2.09 0.37 -17.59
C SER A 189 -2.08 1.33 -16.38
N PRO A 190 -1.13 2.29 -16.29
CA PRO A 190 -1.09 3.26 -15.21
C PRO A 190 -2.42 3.97 -14.97
N THR A 191 -3.12 4.38 -16.04
CA THR A 191 -4.44 5.02 -15.96
C THR A 191 -5.56 4.00 -15.81
N GLY A 192 -5.54 2.90 -16.56
CA GLY A 192 -6.62 1.91 -16.55
C GLY A 192 -6.87 1.28 -15.19
N THR A 193 -5.82 1.08 -14.38
CA THR A 193 -5.99 0.60 -12.99
C THR A 193 -6.78 1.56 -12.11
N LEU A 194 -6.70 2.88 -12.33
CA LEU A 194 -7.53 3.86 -11.63
C LEU A 194 -8.98 3.82 -12.14
N GLU A 195 -9.18 3.70 -13.45
CA GLU A 195 -10.51 3.65 -14.06
C GLU A 195 -11.31 2.44 -13.58
N THR A 196 -10.68 1.24 -13.55
CA THR A 196 -11.27 0.04 -12.93
C THR A 196 -11.61 0.28 -11.47
N ALA A 197 -10.68 0.83 -10.67
CA ALA A 197 -10.92 1.09 -9.25
C ALA A 197 -12.13 2.00 -9.04
N LYS A 198 -12.18 3.15 -9.71
CA LYS A 198 -13.30 4.11 -9.64
C LYS A 198 -14.61 3.49 -10.09
N LYS A 199 -14.60 2.66 -11.14
CA LYS A 199 -15.80 1.97 -11.64
C LYS A 199 -16.40 1.01 -10.60
N VAL A 200 -15.58 0.31 -9.82
CA VAL A 200 -16.08 -0.64 -8.81
C VAL A 200 -16.42 0.03 -7.48
N THR A 201 -15.65 1.04 -7.03
CA THR A 201 -15.95 1.75 -5.77
C THR A 201 -17.07 2.78 -5.90
N GLY A 202 -17.30 3.33 -7.10
CA GLY A 202 -18.36 4.32 -7.33
C GLY A 202 -19.78 3.84 -7.01
N GLY A 203 -20.01 2.51 -7.01
CA GLY A 203 -21.30 1.92 -6.60
C GLY A 203 -21.48 1.77 -5.07
N TYR A 204 -20.42 1.86 -4.28
CA TYR A 204 -20.46 1.56 -2.84
C TYR A 204 -20.94 2.72 -1.96
N GLY A 205 -20.79 3.97 -2.43
CA GLY A 205 -21.17 5.18 -1.70
C GLY A 205 -22.67 5.28 -1.33
N SER A 206 -23.54 4.45 -1.93
CA SER A 206 -24.96 4.36 -1.58
C SER A 206 -25.33 3.09 -0.80
N ALA A 207 -24.43 2.12 -0.64
CA ALA A 207 -24.72 0.80 -0.07
C ALA A 207 -24.03 0.56 1.28
N ALA A 208 -22.84 1.13 1.49
CA ALA A 208 -22.09 0.98 2.74
C ALA A 208 -22.78 1.63 3.96
N ALA A 209 -23.72 2.57 3.74
CA ALA A 209 -24.53 3.19 4.80
C ALA A 209 -25.67 2.31 5.32
N ALA A 210 -25.84 1.09 4.80
CA ALA A 210 -26.93 0.17 5.16
C ALA A 210 -26.46 -1.13 5.83
N GLN A 211 -25.17 -1.25 6.18
CA GLN A 211 -24.63 -2.39 6.92
C GLN A 211 -24.13 -1.95 8.30
N GLU A 212 -25.09 -1.87 9.22
CA GLU A 212 -24.86 -1.86 10.67
C GLU A 212 -23.84 -2.96 11.06
N PRO A 213 -22.94 -2.72 12.02
CA PRO A 213 -22.04 -3.76 12.48
C PRO A 213 -22.83 -4.92 13.09
N VAL A 214 -22.56 -6.15 12.65
CA VAL A 214 -23.22 -7.35 13.18
C VAL A 214 -22.83 -7.61 14.63
N VAL A 215 -23.63 -7.08 15.56
CA VAL A 215 -23.53 -7.39 16.99
C VAL A 215 -24.02 -8.82 17.22
N ASN A 216 -23.08 -9.76 17.28
CA ASN A 216 -23.35 -11.12 17.76
C ASN A 216 -23.61 -11.09 19.27
N GLY A 217 -24.88 -11.01 19.66
CA GLY A 217 -25.30 -10.88 21.05
C GLY A 217 -25.58 -12.21 21.76
N ALA A 218 -25.09 -12.32 23.01
CA ALA A 218 -25.63 -13.11 24.12
C ALA A 218 -24.85 -12.75 25.41
N ASN A 219 -25.42 -12.54 26.60
CA ASN A 219 -26.80 -12.30 27.09
C ASN A 219 -26.69 -11.83 28.57
N GLY A 220 -27.50 -10.93 29.16
CA GLY A 220 -28.63 -10.12 28.68
C GLY A 220 -29.53 -9.69 29.87
N ALA A 221 -30.72 -9.15 29.58
CA ALA A 221 -31.85 -8.86 30.50
C ALA A 221 -31.70 -7.83 31.65
N ALA A 222 -32.18 -6.59 31.41
CA ALA A 222 -33.15 -5.81 32.22
C ALA A 222 -33.44 -4.49 31.43
N LYS A 223 -34.67 -4.12 31.02
CA LYS A 223 -35.80 -3.53 31.80
C LYS A 223 -35.35 -2.38 32.73
N GLU A 224 -36.00 -1.21 32.83
CA GLU A 224 -37.16 -0.52 32.20
C GLU A 224 -37.14 0.94 32.78
N ASP A 225 -37.68 2.04 32.23
CA ASP A 225 -38.47 2.37 31.02
C ASP A 225 -38.34 3.91 30.73
N VAL A 226 -39.24 4.51 29.93
CA VAL A 226 -39.59 5.95 29.76
C VAL A 226 -38.99 6.68 28.54
N ALA A 227 -39.90 7.37 27.82
CA ALA A 227 -39.69 8.06 26.56
C ALA A 227 -40.05 9.57 26.65
N GLN A 228 -39.98 10.25 25.49
CA GLN A 228 -40.47 11.62 25.21
C GLN A 228 -39.63 12.75 25.85
N ALA A 229 -39.58 13.99 25.35
CA ALA A 229 -39.74 14.67 24.04
C ALA A 229 -39.92 16.17 24.40
N GLU A 230 -39.75 17.07 23.43
CA GLU A 230 -40.03 18.53 23.50
C GLU A 230 -39.04 19.37 24.36
N THR A 231 -38.31 20.36 23.82
CA THR A 231 -38.68 21.68 23.25
C THR A 231 -38.61 22.82 24.27
N ALA A 232 -37.46 23.52 24.31
CA ALA A 232 -37.30 24.90 24.81
C ALA A 232 -35.96 25.44 24.27
N ALA A 233 -35.91 26.44 23.39
CA ALA A 233 -36.21 27.87 23.58
C ALA A 233 -34.98 28.71 24.01
N GLN A 234 -34.35 29.26 22.97
CA GLN A 234 -33.48 30.44 22.89
C GLN A 234 -33.91 31.63 23.77
N VAL A 235 -32.99 32.15 24.61
CA VAL A 235 -32.67 33.58 24.92
C VAL A 235 -31.45 33.60 25.86
N ALA A 236 -30.29 34.16 25.47
CA ALA A 236 -29.89 35.58 25.53
C ALA A 236 -29.53 36.08 26.94
N ASP A 237 -28.23 36.33 27.16
CA ASP A 237 -27.72 37.29 28.15
C ASP A 237 -26.60 38.13 27.49
N THR A 238 -26.42 39.38 27.93
CA THR A 238 -26.12 40.49 27.01
C THR A 238 -24.97 41.40 27.44
N ALA A 239 -24.03 41.60 26.51
CA ALA A 239 -23.15 42.76 26.33
C ALA A 239 -22.66 43.54 27.57
N GLU A 240 -21.43 43.24 27.99
CA GLU A 240 -20.62 44.13 28.82
C GLU A 240 -20.10 45.32 27.99
N LYS A 241 -20.76 46.49 28.10
CA LYS A 241 -20.24 47.81 27.69
C LYS A 241 -21.21 48.96 28.05
N ILE A 242 -21.02 49.61 29.20
CA ILE A 242 -21.13 51.07 29.35
C ILE A 242 -20.06 51.51 30.35
N ASP A 243 -19.03 52.17 29.83
CA ASP A 243 -18.08 52.99 30.59
C ASP A 243 -18.52 54.47 30.50
N SER A 244 -18.17 55.30 31.50
CA SER A 244 -18.46 56.75 31.59
C SER A 244 -19.97 57.09 31.74
N ASN A 245 -20.46 57.82 32.76
CA ASN A 245 -19.96 59.09 33.32
C ASN A 245 -20.82 59.58 34.53
N GLU A 246 -20.21 60.39 35.41
CA GLU A 246 -20.76 61.41 36.34
C GLU A 246 -21.58 61.09 37.63
N GLY A 247 -21.27 61.87 38.70
CA GLY A 247 -21.96 61.95 40.00
C GLY A 247 -21.15 61.36 41.18
N LYS A 248 -20.18 62.02 41.82
CA LYS A 248 -20.08 63.37 42.44
C LYS A 248 -21.02 63.60 43.64
N SER A 249 -20.56 63.31 44.87
CA SER A 249 -20.61 64.22 46.04
C SER A 249 -19.90 63.59 47.26
N GLU A 250 -19.45 64.45 48.18
CA GLU A 250 -18.69 64.22 49.42
C GLU A 250 -19.17 63.08 50.35
N ILE A 251 -18.25 62.44 51.10
CA ILE A 251 -17.82 62.86 52.46
C ILE A 251 -16.31 62.63 52.61
#